data_AF-A0A1J9RI78-F1
#
_entry.id   AF-A0A1J9RI78-F1
#
_cell.length_a   1.000
_cell.length_b   1.000
_cell.length_c   1.000
_cell.angle_alpha   90.00
_cell.angle_beta   90.00
_cell.angle_gamma   90.00
#
_symmetry.space_group_name_H-M   'P 1'
#
loop_
_entity.id
_entity.type
_entity.pdbx_description
1 polymer ?
#
loop_
_entity_poly.entity_id
_entity_poly.type
_entity_poly.pdbx_seq_one_letter_code
_entity_poly.pdbx_strand_id
1 'polypeptide(L)'
;MVSSGSLRVFDVLRELNRRRTIPLSYQKILEERLIITLKPLATRLERSKTRRPKEEYQERYKEKKAQKVYSEILEDYPHIFIPFILAIQPRACQRFDLEKFRQHDLTDRIDLGNDVQAMLGSIAQKEGFNQNPLYKLLIESLFPYVSYRTQKPITSAETNNYWAYQAADLKAIRNIFGNDIYQGIEKSSTRILEAKCQTLQTTECVGMKLPKQNYQDAIISLEICLTEDLVKTLFPPSWKKILSAASLSTPGACDQKSIPLVKTPGYQDGLSSKYALENSVLFQEASVSAIPSIFGPRMGDAIEKSQLREWEKSNSSHNTIDCVSIEIHPQQPHNSTFHLRVGFIAGTYIASKLYA
;
A
#
# COMPACT_ATOMS: atom_id res chain seq x y z
N MET A 1 23.27 -10.12 37.29
CA MET A 1 24.30 -9.27 36.64
C MET A 1 24.11 -9.30 35.13
N VAL A 2 23.75 -8.16 34.53
CA VAL A 2 23.52 -8.01 33.08
C VAL A 2 24.85 -8.15 32.35
N SER A 3 24.88 -8.91 31.25
CA SER A 3 26.06 -8.99 30.38
C SER A 3 26.32 -7.60 29.79
N SER A 4 27.55 -7.07 29.89
CA SER A 4 27.89 -5.75 29.33
C SER A 4 27.64 -5.64 27.82
N GLY A 5 27.58 -6.78 27.12
CA GLY A 5 27.24 -6.85 25.70
C GLY A 5 25.78 -6.52 25.41
N SER A 6 24.83 -6.98 26.25
CA SER A 6 23.40 -6.77 26.00
C SER A 6 23.02 -5.28 26.10
N LEU A 7 23.56 -4.56 27.08
CA LEU A 7 23.33 -3.12 27.24
C LEU A 7 23.81 -2.33 26.02
N ARG A 8 24.95 -2.73 25.44
CA ARG A 8 25.52 -2.07 24.26
C ARG A 8 24.64 -2.20 23.02
N VAL A 9 23.87 -3.29 22.87
CA VAL A 9 22.92 -3.46 21.76
C VAL A 9 21.85 -2.37 21.81
N PHE A 10 21.28 -2.13 22.98
CA PHE A 10 20.24 -1.11 23.18
C PHE A 10 20.78 0.32 23.06
N ASP A 11 22.03 0.57 23.46
CA ASP A 11 22.69 1.86 23.23
C ASP A 11 22.83 2.16 21.73
N VAL A 12 23.27 1.16 20.95
CA VAL A 12 23.35 1.29 19.48
C VAL A 12 21.96 1.45 18.87
N LEU A 13 20.96 0.67 19.29
CA LEU A 13 19.58 0.81 18.82
C LEU A 13 19.06 2.23 19.03
N ARG A 14 19.26 2.80 20.22
CA ARG A 14 18.86 4.17 20.53
C ARG A 14 19.58 5.19 19.66
N GLU A 15 20.86 4.99 19.41
CA GLU A 15 21.62 5.87 18.52
C GLU A 15 21.09 5.83 17.08
N LEU A 16 20.84 4.63 16.54
CA LEU A 16 20.32 4.45 15.18
C LEU A 16 18.93 5.08 15.05
N ASN A 17 18.03 4.85 16.00
CA ASN A 17 16.69 5.45 16.00
C ASN A 17 16.74 6.98 16.08
N ARG A 18 17.65 7.53 16.89
CA ARG A 18 17.82 8.99 16.97
C ARG A 18 18.26 9.60 15.64
N ARG A 19 19.13 8.92 14.90
CA ARG A 19 19.69 9.41 13.64
C ARG A 19 18.87 9.01 12.41
N ARG A 20 18.01 8.00 12.54
CA ARG A 20 17.29 7.32 11.45
C ARG A 20 18.17 6.82 10.31
N THR A 21 19.47 6.61 10.58
CA THR A 21 20.46 6.17 9.60
C THR A 21 21.61 5.42 10.29
N ILE A 22 22.47 4.77 9.51
CA ILE A 22 23.67 4.09 10.00
C ILE A 22 24.88 5.03 9.84
N PRO A 23 25.53 5.46 10.94
CA PRO A 23 26.75 6.26 10.88
C PRO A 23 27.83 5.63 9.98
N LEU A 24 28.55 6.48 9.23
CA LEU A 24 29.64 6.05 8.34
C LEU A 24 30.71 5.20 9.06
N SER A 25 30.97 5.49 10.34
CA SER A 25 31.89 4.72 11.18
C SER A 25 31.51 3.24 11.34
N TYR A 26 30.24 2.90 11.13
CA TYR A 26 29.73 1.54 11.23
C TYR A 26 29.63 0.82 9.88
N GLN A 27 29.79 1.49 8.73
CA GLN A 27 29.56 0.86 7.42
C GLN A 27 30.47 -0.34 7.16
N LYS A 28 31.79 -0.19 7.38
CA LYS A 28 32.73 -1.30 7.18
C LYS A 28 32.41 -2.49 8.09
N ILE A 29 32.07 -2.19 9.35
CA ILE A 29 31.72 -3.19 10.36
C ILE A 29 30.40 -3.90 9.98
N LEU A 30 29.43 -3.15 9.49
CA LEU A 30 28.15 -3.66 9.03
C LEU A 30 28.35 -4.63 7.87
N GLU A 31 29.08 -4.21 6.83
CA GLU A 31 29.37 -5.02 5.65
C GLU A 31 30.08 -6.33 6.03
N GLU A 32 31.15 -6.26 6.82
CA GLU A 32 31.88 -7.44 7.30
C GLU A 32 30.97 -8.43 8.04
N ARG A 33 30.08 -7.94 8.91
CA ARG A 33 29.22 -8.82 9.74
C ARG A 33 27.97 -9.30 9.01
N LEU A 34 27.46 -8.56 8.03
CA LEU A 34 26.46 -9.05 7.08
C LEU A 34 27.02 -10.19 6.25
N ILE A 35 28.26 -10.08 5.77
CA ILE A 35 28.94 -11.14 5.03
C ILE A 35 29.05 -12.42 5.89
N ILE A 36 29.52 -12.30 7.14
CA ILE A 36 29.61 -13.45 8.07
C ILE A 36 28.26 -14.15 8.25
N THR A 37 27.17 -13.38 8.31
CA THR A 37 25.83 -13.93 8.56
C THR A 37 25.23 -14.56 7.30
N LEU A 38 25.27 -13.84 6.18
CA LEU A 38 24.47 -14.11 4.98
C LEU A 38 25.23 -14.88 3.89
N LYS A 39 26.57 -14.93 3.92
CA LYS A 39 27.31 -15.83 3.02
C LYS A 39 27.40 -17.23 3.62
N PRO A 40 27.14 -18.28 2.84
CA PRO A 40 27.38 -19.64 3.30
C PRO A 40 28.88 -19.83 3.55
N LEU A 41 29.26 -20.17 4.79
CA LEU A 41 30.61 -20.65 5.06
C LEU A 41 30.78 -21.98 4.33
N ALA A 42 31.73 -22.05 3.39
CA ALA A 42 32.06 -23.29 2.67
C ALA A 42 32.19 -24.43 3.70
N THR A 43 31.38 -25.48 3.58
CA THR A 43 31.20 -26.52 4.62
C THR A 43 32.49 -27.24 5.00
N ARG A 44 33.48 -27.26 4.10
CA ARG A 44 34.79 -27.89 4.32
C ARG A 44 35.92 -26.96 3.85
N LEU A 45 36.97 -26.80 4.66
CA LEU A 45 38.24 -26.26 4.16
C LEU A 45 38.75 -27.25 3.12
N GLU A 46 39.13 -26.78 1.93
CA GLU A 46 39.74 -27.65 0.93
C GLU A 46 40.96 -28.38 1.50
N ARG A 47 41.24 -29.59 1.04
CA ARG A 47 42.42 -30.31 1.53
C ARG A 47 43.66 -29.58 1.02
N SER A 48 44.39 -28.93 1.93
CA SER A 48 45.69 -28.32 1.61
C SER A 48 46.78 -29.40 1.66
N LYS A 49 47.74 -29.30 0.74
CA LYS A 49 48.97 -30.12 0.76
C LYS A 49 49.92 -29.72 1.89
N THR A 50 49.76 -28.50 2.42
CA THR A 50 50.58 -27.95 3.51
C THR A 50 49.76 -27.79 4.79
N ARG A 51 50.42 -27.90 5.94
CA ARG A 51 49.79 -27.67 7.26
C ARG A 51 49.32 -26.22 7.34
N ARG A 52 48.00 -26.02 7.50
CA ARG A 52 47.42 -24.68 7.64
C ARG A 52 47.84 -24.03 8.98
N PRO A 53 48.02 -22.71 9.02
CA PRO A 53 48.29 -21.97 10.26
C PRO A 53 47.18 -22.18 11.29
N LYS A 54 47.55 -22.23 12.57
CA LYS A 54 46.59 -22.36 13.69
C LYS A 54 45.61 -21.18 13.74
N GLU A 55 46.05 -20.00 13.33
CA GLU A 55 45.26 -18.77 13.30
C GLU A 55 44.05 -18.88 12.36
N GLU A 56 44.26 -19.45 11.17
CA GLU A 56 43.20 -19.66 10.17
C GLU A 56 42.06 -20.56 10.72
N TYR A 57 42.42 -21.63 11.44
CA TYR A 57 41.44 -22.49 12.10
C TYR A 57 40.65 -21.74 13.20
N GLN A 58 41.33 -20.88 13.96
CA GLN A 58 40.68 -20.12 15.02
C GLN A 58 39.75 -19.05 14.47
N GLU A 59 40.13 -18.36 13.40
CA GLU A 59 39.28 -17.37 12.72
C GLU A 59 38.04 -18.01 12.15
N ARG A 60 38.19 -19.10 11.41
CA ARG A 60 37.04 -19.83 10.87
C ARG A 60 36.13 -20.39 11.97
N TYR A 61 36.69 -20.83 13.09
CA TYR A 61 35.89 -21.25 14.24
C TYR A 61 35.09 -20.08 14.85
N LYS A 62 35.71 -18.89 14.96
CA LYS A 62 35.04 -17.66 15.43
C LYS A 62 33.90 -17.27 14.48
N GLU A 63 34.16 -17.25 13.17
CA GLU A 63 33.14 -16.93 12.16
C GLU A 63 31.97 -17.91 12.19
N LYS A 64 32.24 -19.22 12.27
CA LYS A 64 31.19 -20.23 12.35
C LYS A 64 30.30 -20.05 13.59
N LYS A 65 30.90 -19.68 14.73
CA LYS A 65 30.14 -19.38 15.96
C LYS A 65 29.35 -18.09 15.83
N ALA A 66 29.95 -17.04 15.26
CA ALA A 66 29.29 -15.78 15.03
C ALA A 66 28.11 -15.91 14.05
N GLN A 67 28.30 -16.61 12.93
CA GLN A 67 27.25 -16.88 11.96
C GLN A 67 26.04 -17.55 12.61
N LYS A 68 26.27 -18.60 13.43
CA LYS A 68 25.18 -19.27 14.16
C LYS A 68 24.39 -18.27 15.03
N VAL A 69 25.07 -17.49 15.86
CA VAL A 69 24.42 -16.54 16.77
C VAL A 69 23.71 -15.41 16.01
N TYR A 70 24.34 -14.86 14.97
CA TYR A 70 23.76 -13.80 14.16
C TYR A 70 22.55 -14.25 13.37
N SER A 71 22.58 -15.46 12.79
CA SER A 71 21.44 -16.04 12.09
C SER A 71 20.27 -16.27 13.03
N GLU A 72 20.50 -16.83 14.22
CA GLU A 72 19.43 -17.03 15.23
C GLU A 72 18.80 -15.69 15.65
N ILE A 73 19.60 -14.64 15.88
CA ILE A 73 19.06 -13.29 16.17
C ILE A 73 18.27 -12.73 14.98
N LEU A 74 18.71 -12.96 13.75
CA LEU A 74 18.01 -12.48 12.57
C LEU A 74 16.65 -13.17 12.37
N GLU A 75 16.59 -14.46 12.62
CA GLU A 75 15.38 -15.26 12.52
C GLU A 75 14.37 -14.90 13.62
N ASP A 76 14.83 -14.82 14.88
CA ASP A 76 13.96 -14.59 16.03
C ASP A 76 13.60 -13.10 16.22
N TYR A 77 14.55 -12.18 15.94
CA TYR A 77 14.44 -10.76 16.27
C TYR A 77 15.02 -9.84 15.17
N PRO A 78 14.45 -9.86 13.96
CA PRO A 78 15.01 -9.14 12.81
C PRO A 78 15.13 -7.62 13.02
N HIS A 79 14.26 -7.01 13.84
CA HIS A 79 14.31 -5.57 14.15
C HIS A 79 15.51 -5.15 15.02
N ILE A 80 16.11 -6.09 15.76
CA ILE A 80 17.26 -5.85 16.63
C ILE A 80 18.56 -6.36 16.01
N PHE A 81 18.46 -7.10 14.90
CA PHE A 81 19.60 -7.67 14.20
C PHE A 81 20.68 -6.63 13.86
N ILE A 82 20.33 -5.50 13.23
CA ILE A 82 21.31 -4.47 12.85
C ILE A 82 22.04 -3.89 14.09
N PRO A 83 21.35 -3.41 15.14
CA PRO A 83 22.00 -3.01 16.39
C PRO A 83 22.87 -4.12 16.99
N PHE A 84 22.39 -5.36 16.97
CA PHE A 84 23.09 -6.51 17.52
C PHE A 84 24.41 -6.75 16.82
N ILE A 85 24.39 -6.88 15.49
CA ILE A 85 25.60 -7.12 14.73
C ILE A 85 26.53 -5.92 14.77
N LEU A 86 26.08 -4.70 15.06
CA LEU A 86 27.00 -3.56 15.25
C LEU A 86 27.65 -3.57 16.65
N ALA A 87 26.90 -3.92 17.68
CA ALA A 87 27.35 -3.93 19.07
C ALA A 87 28.22 -5.14 19.43
N ILE A 88 27.86 -6.34 18.96
CA ILE A 88 28.48 -7.61 19.33
C ILE A 88 29.50 -8.02 18.27
N GLN A 89 30.75 -8.23 18.69
CA GLN A 89 31.82 -8.69 17.81
C GLN A 89 31.80 -10.21 17.63
N PRO A 90 32.30 -10.76 16.52
CA PRO A 90 32.36 -12.21 16.29
C PRO A 90 33.03 -13.01 17.42
N ARG A 91 34.06 -12.43 18.06
CA ARG A 91 34.74 -13.05 19.20
C ARG A 91 33.83 -13.18 20.44
N ALA A 92 32.93 -12.22 20.66
CA ALA A 92 32.01 -12.23 21.78
C ALA A 92 30.92 -13.31 21.63
N CYS A 93 30.55 -13.66 20.39
CA CYS A 93 29.56 -14.70 20.09
C CYS A 93 29.94 -16.09 20.65
N GLN A 94 31.22 -16.35 20.93
CA GLN A 94 31.65 -17.62 21.53
C GLN A 94 31.14 -17.84 22.95
N ARG A 95 30.94 -16.75 23.70
CA ARG A 95 30.49 -16.75 25.09
C ARG A 95 29.14 -16.06 25.25
N PHE A 96 28.48 -15.75 24.12
CA PHE A 96 27.22 -15.04 24.14
C PHE A 96 26.11 -16.01 24.54
N ASP A 97 25.37 -15.63 25.58
CA ASP A 97 24.25 -16.40 26.10
C ASP A 97 22.96 -15.86 25.49
N LEU A 98 22.46 -16.57 24.47
CA LEU A 98 21.25 -16.22 23.75
C LEU A 98 20.01 -16.33 24.64
N GLU A 99 19.93 -17.34 25.52
CA GLU A 99 18.79 -17.53 26.41
C GLU A 99 18.66 -16.35 27.38
N LYS A 100 19.77 -15.88 27.93
CA LYS A 100 19.77 -14.69 28.77
C LYS A 100 19.45 -13.43 27.97
N PHE A 101 19.86 -13.34 26.71
CA PHE A 101 19.50 -12.20 25.86
C PHE A 101 18.00 -12.15 25.56
N ARG A 102 17.36 -13.31 25.34
CA ARG A 102 15.91 -13.45 25.12
C ARG A 102 15.04 -13.00 26.30
N GLN A 103 15.61 -12.91 27.50
CA GLN A 103 14.90 -12.42 28.68
C GLN A 103 14.72 -10.89 28.69
N HIS A 104 15.36 -10.17 27.76
CA HIS A 104 15.15 -8.73 27.62
C HIS A 104 13.87 -8.43 26.83
N ASP A 105 13.31 -7.23 27.04
CA ASP A 105 12.24 -6.71 26.20
C ASP A 105 12.82 -6.33 24.83
N LEU A 106 12.46 -7.12 23.82
CA LEU A 106 12.93 -7.00 22.44
C LEU A 106 11.83 -6.41 21.53
N THR A 107 10.84 -5.73 22.11
CA THR A 107 9.73 -5.12 21.37
C THR A 107 10.10 -3.83 20.65
N ASP A 108 11.19 -3.18 21.05
CA ASP A 108 11.67 -1.95 20.41
C ASP A 108 12.05 -2.19 18.95
N ARG A 109 11.41 -1.43 18.06
CA ARG A 109 11.68 -1.47 16.61
C ARG A 109 12.74 -0.46 16.24
N ILE A 110 13.57 -0.85 15.29
CA ILE A 110 14.48 0.10 14.63
C ILE A 110 13.74 0.86 13.52
N ASP A 111 13.94 2.17 13.48
CA ASP A 111 13.40 3.09 12.48
C ASP A 111 14.55 3.60 11.60
N LEU A 112 14.68 3.02 10.39
CA LEU A 112 15.74 3.33 9.43
C LEU A 112 15.15 3.96 8.16
N GLY A 113 15.83 4.98 7.63
CA GLY A 113 15.45 5.63 6.38
C GLY A 113 15.68 4.79 5.12
N ASN A 114 15.08 5.24 4.01
CA ASN A 114 15.19 4.60 2.69
C ASN A 114 16.64 4.60 2.14
N ASP A 115 17.47 5.54 2.57
CA ASP A 115 18.91 5.60 2.27
C ASP A 115 19.65 4.36 2.78
N VAL A 116 19.28 3.89 3.98
CA VAL A 116 19.86 2.69 4.58
C VAL A 116 19.42 1.45 3.81
N GLN A 117 18.18 1.40 3.34
CA GLN A 117 17.72 0.29 2.50
C GLN A 117 18.52 0.20 1.20
N ALA A 118 18.73 1.33 0.52
CA ALA A 118 19.55 1.39 -0.70
C ALA A 118 20.99 0.94 -0.43
N MET A 119 21.57 1.36 0.70
CA MET A 119 22.90 0.94 1.14
C MET A 119 22.98 -0.58 1.36
N LEU A 120 22.02 -1.16 2.09
CA LEU A 120 21.95 -2.61 2.31
C LEU A 120 21.79 -3.37 0.99
N GLY A 121 20.96 -2.86 0.08
CA GLY A 121 20.78 -3.38 -1.28
C GLY A 121 22.08 -3.39 -2.08
N SER A 122 22.83 -2.29 -2.04
CA SER A 122 24.13 -2.18 -2.71
C SER A 122 25.15 -3.19 -2.16
N ILE A 123 25.23 -3.34 -0.84
CA ILE A 123 26.11 -4.34 -0.20
C ILE A 123 25.70 -5.76 -0.64
N ALA A 124 24.40 -6.08 -0.58
CA ALA A 124 23.90 -7.41 -0.93
C ALA A 124 24.12 -7.78 -2.40
N GLN A 125 24.03 -6.80 -3.30
CA GLN A 125 24.34 -6.98 -4.72
C GLN A 125 25.84 -7.15 -4.95
N LYS A 126 26.66 -6.27 -4.37
CA LYS A 126 28.13 -6.32 -4.46
C LYS A 126 28.68 -7.66 -3.97
N GLU A 127 28.16 -8.14 -2.85
CA GLU A 127 28.63 -9.35 -2.18
C GLU A 127 27.88 -10.62 -2.64
N GLY A 128 26.82 -10.50 -3.43
CA GLY A 128 26.12 -11.63 -4.04
C GLY A 128 25.22 -12.45 -3.10
N PHE A 129 24.64 -11.81 -2.07
CA PHE A 129 23.67 -12.45 -1.16
C PHE A 129 22.26 -11.86 -1.24
N ASN A 130 21.97 -11.03 -2.24
CA ASN A 130 20.65 -10.43 -2.48
C ASN A 130 19.50 -11.44 -2.63
N GLN A 131 19.78 -12.69 -3.02
CA GLN A 131 18.78 -13.77 -3.10
C GLN A 131 18.70 -14.64 -1.85
N ASN A 132 19.52 -14.38 -0.82
CA ASN A 132 19.51 -15.15 0.41
C ASN A 132 18.17 -14.97 1.16
N PRO A 133 17.49 -16.05 1.59
CA PRO A 133 16.23 -15.97 2.33
C PRO A 133 16.31 -15.11 3.60
N LEU A 134 17.40 -15.20 4.36
CA LEU A 134 17.62 -14.40 5.56
C LEU A 134 17.80 -12.91 5.23
N TYR A 135 18.39 -12.59 4.08
CA TYR A 135 18.47 -11.20 3.62
C TYR A 135 17.09 -10.65 3.25
N LYS A 136 16.26 -11.47 2.58
CA LYS A 136 14.87 -11.08 2.27
C LYS A 136 14.07 -10.84 3.55
N LEU A 137 14.16 -11.77 4.50
CA LEU A 137 13.54 -11.62 5.83
C LEU A 137 13.98 -10.33 6.52
N LEU A 138 15.28 -10.03 6.49
CA LEU A 138 15.83 -8.79 7.06
C LEU A 138 15.18 -7.55 6.43
N ILE A 139 15.18 -7.46 5.10
CA ILE A 139 14.66 -6.29 4.39
C ILE A 139 13.16 -6.14 4.58
N GLU A 140 12.39 -7.22 4.50
CA GLU A 140 10.95 -7.21 4.72
C GLU A 140 10.58 -6.80 6.15
N SER A 141 11.38 -7.23 7.14
CA SER A 141 11.16 -6.88 8.54
C SER A 141 11.55 -5.44 8.85
N LEU A 142 12.67 -4.96 8.31
CA LEU A 142 13.15 -3.59 8.57
C LEU A 142 12.41 -2.54 7.75
N PHE A 143 12.00 -2.89 6.53
CA PHE A 143 11.35 -2.00 5.58
C PHE A 143 10.04 -2.62 5.06
N PRO A 144 9.05 -2.86 5.95
CA PRO A 144 7.80 -3.52 5.57
C PRO A 144 7.05 -2.76 4.47
N TYR A 145 7.31 -1.45 4.33
CA TYR A 145 6.77 -0.60 3.26
C TYR A 145 7.15 -1.03 1.83
N VAL A 146 8.20 -1.81 1.63
CA VAL A 146 8.68 -2.17 0.27
C VAL A 146 7.93 -3.37 -0.29
N SER A 147 7.49 -4.29 0.57
CA SER A 147 6.60 -5.40 0.20
C SER A 147 5.22 -4.89 -0.29
N TYR A 148 4.79 -3.71 0.17
CA TYR A 148 3.57 -3.04 -0.27
C TYR A 148 3.73 -2.17 -1.53
N ARG A 149 4.96 -1.93 -2.03
CA ARG A 149 5.17 -1.15 -3.26
C ARG A 149 5.01 -1.96 -4.53
N THR A 150 5.08 -3.29 -4.47
CA THR A 150 4.83 -4.17 -5.63
C THR A 150 3.36 -4.55 -5.77
N GLN A 151 2.60 -4.55 -4.67
CA GLN A 151 1.15 -4.80 -4.72
C GLN A 151 0.39 -3.48 -4.80
N LYS A 152 -0.60 -3.42 -5.71
CA LYS A 152 -1.52 -2.29 -5.82
C LYS A 152 -2.18 -2.07 -4.44
N PRO A 153 -2.07 -0.88 -3.82
CA PRO A 153 -2.58 -0.63 -2.48
C PRO A 153 -4.09 -0.87 -2.42
N ILE A 154 -4.54 -1.72 -1.50
CA ILE A 154 -5.96 -1.94 -1.24
C ILE A 154 -6.36 -1.09 -0.04
N THR A 155 -7.48 -0.38 -0.12
CA THR A 155 -8.04 0.33 1.03
C THR A 155 -9.12 -0.50 1.69
N SER A 156 -9.19 -0.46 3.01
CA SER A 156 -10.29 -1.05 3.78
C SER A 156 -11.65 -0.36 3.53
N ALA A 157 -11.68 0.78 2.85
CA ALA A 157 -12.90 1.35 2.28
C ALA A 157 -13.50 0.51 1.12
N GLU A 158 -12.72 -0.39 0.52
CA GLU A 158 -13.18 -1.39 -0.46
C GLU A 158 -13.68 -2.68 0.23
N THR A 159 -13.39 -2.86 1.53
CA THR A 159 -13.86 -4.01 2.34
C THR A 159 -15.02 -3.59 3.25
N ASN A 160 -15.42 -4.41 4.23
CA ASN A 160 -16.51 -4.07 5.18
C ASN A 160 -16.07 -3.23 6.39
N ASN A 161 -14.82 -2.76 6.45
CA ASN A 161 -14.29 -2.05 7.63
C ASN A 161 -14.21 -0.52 7.45
N TYR A 162 -15.34 0.12 7.19
CA TYR A 162 -15.43 1.56 6.93
C TYR A 162 -16.66 2.21 7.59
N TRP A 163 -16.59 3.53 7.82
CA TRP A 163 -17.75 4.37 8.04
C TRP A 163 -18.33 4.80 6.69
N ALA A 164 -19.63 4.60 6.53
CA ALA A 164 -20.37 5.02 5.35
C ALA A 164 -21.10 6.34 5.65
N TYR A 165 -20.94 7.32 4.77
CA TYR A 165 -21.64 8.60 4.82
C TYR A 165 -22.50 8.73 3.57
N GLN A 166 -23.71 9.24 3.77
CA GLN A 166 -24.74 9.42 2.75
C GLN A 166 -25.53 10.72 3.01
N ALA A 167 -26.41 11.08 2.10
CA ALA A 167 -27.22 12.30 2.17
C ALA A 167 -26.33 13.56 2.23
N ALA A 168 -25.46 13.74 1.24
CA ALA A 168 -24.56 14.89 1.16
C ALA A 168 -25.30 16.19 0.81
N ASP A 169 -24.86 17.31 1.38
CA ASP A 169 -25.41 18.64 1.10
C ASP A 169 -25.14 19.09 -0.36
N LEU A 170 -26.20 19.51 -1.07
CA LEU A 170 -26.13 19.88 -2.49
C LEU A 170 -25.22 21.09 -2.76
N LYS A 171 -25.23 22.06 -1.85
CA LYS A 171 -24.38 23.25 -1.98
C LYS A 171 -22.91 22.88 -1.77
N ALA A 172 -22.62 21.99 -0.82
CA ALA A 172 -21.29 21.47 -0.59
C ALA A 172 -20.77 20.66 -1.78
N ILE A 173 -21.60 19.80 -2.38
CA ILE A 173 -21.27 19.06 -3.62
C ILE A 173 -20.80 20.02 -4.71
N ARG A 174 -21.60 21.05 -5.01
CA ARG A 174 -21.27 22.05 -6.04
C ARG A 174 -19.95 22.76 -5.75
N ASN A 175 -19.68 23.09 -4.48
CA ASN A 175 -18.46 23.78 -4.07
C ASN A 175 -17.20 22.89 -4.14
N ILE A 176 -17.35 21.58 -3.92
CA ILE A 176 -16.23 20.63 -3.85
C ILE A 176 -15.89 20.07 -5.22
N PHE A 177 -16.90 19.61 -5.98
CA PHE A 177 -16.71 18.90 -7.24
C PHE A 177 -16.90 19.78 -8.47
N GLY A 178 -17.41 21.01 -8.31
CA GLY A 178 -17.66 21.94 -9.39
C GLY A 178 -19.04 21.80 -10.03
N ASN A 179 -19.32 22.70 -10.98
CA ASN A 179 -20.63 22.80 -11.62
C ASN A 179 -20.94 21.60 -12.53
N ASP A 180 -19.95 21.09 -13.26
CA ASP A 180 -20.18 20.03 -14.25
C ASP A 180 -20.63 18.73 -13.58
N ILE A 181 -19.94 18.34 -12.51
CA ILE A 181 -20.33 17.19 -11.69
C ILE A 181 -21.69 17.43 -11.03
N TYR A 182 -21.91 18.62 -10.46
CA TYR A 182 -23.20 18.95 -9.84
C TYR A 182 -24.37 18.85 -10.85
N GLN A 183 -24.21 19.35 -12.07
CA GLN A 183 -25.22 19.21 -13.12
C GLN A 183 -25.42 17.76 -13.57
N GLY A 184 -24.36 16.95 -13.56
CA GLY A 184 -24.46 15.50 -13.78
C GLY A 184 -25.28 14.81 -12.69
N ILE A 185 -25.10 15.21 -11.43
CA ILE A 185 -25.88 14.72 -10.28
C ILE A 185 -27.33 15.16 -10.39
N GLU A 186 -27.63 16.42 -10.70
CA GLU A 186 -29.02 16.92 -10.88
C GLU A 186 -29.82 16.15 -11.94
N LYS A 187 -29.13 15.45 -12.85
CA LYS A 187 -29.73 14.62 -13.90
C LYS A 187 -29.68 13.12 -13.59
N SER A 188 -29.13 12.69 -12.45
CA SER A 188 -29.09 11.27 -12.07
C SER A 188 -30.48 10.76 -11.71
N SER A 189 -30.68 9.44 -11.78
CA SER A 189 -31.98 8.84 -11.52
C SER A 189 -32.41 9.02 -10.07
N THR A 190 -31.48 8.80 -9.13
CA THR A 190 -31.68 9.02 -7.70
C THR A 190 -32.07 10.47 -7.43
N ARG A 191 -31.37 11.44 -8.03
CA ARG A 191 -31.66 12.86 -7.79
C ARG A 191 -33.01 13.29 -8.36
N ILE A 192 -33.38 12.79 -9.54
CA ILE A 192 -34.70 13.05 -10.15
C ILE A 192 -35.82 12.56 -9.23
N LEU A 193 -35.64 11.44 -8.54
CA LEU A 193 -36.60 10.93 -7.57
C LEU A 193 -36.66 11.79 -6.30
N GLU A 194 -35.51 12.17 -5.75
CA GLU A 194 -35.42 13.06 -4.58
C GLU A 194 -36.01 14.45 -4.84
N ALA A 195 -35.81 15.01 -6.04
CA ALA A 195 -36.28 16.34 -6.42
C ALA A 195 -37.82 16.47 -6.41
N LYS A 196 -38.55 15.35 -6.44
CA LYS A 196 -40.01 15.34 -6.21
C LYS A 196 -40.38 15.84 -4.82
N CYS A 197 -39.47 15.70 -3.85
CA CYS A 197 -39.55 16.27 -2.52
C CYS A 197 -38.75 17.58 -2.48
N GLN A 198 -39.41 18.69 -2.85
CA GLN A 198 -38.81 20.02 -3.08
C GLN A 198 -38.02 20.62 -1.90
N THR A 199 -38.13 20.06 -0.70
CA THR A 199 -37.48 20.55 0.53
C THR A 199 -36.12 19.90 0.82
N LEU A 200 -35.75 18.82 0.12
CA LEU A 200 -34.49 18.10 0.35
C LEU A 200 -33.29 18.91 -0.16
N GLN A 201 -32.48 19.40 0.78
CA GLN A 201 -31.17 20.05 0.52
C GLN A 201 -30.01 19.06 0.43
N THR A 202 -30.30 17.76 0.64
CA THR A 202 -29.32 16.67 0.63
C THR A 202 -29.63 15.67 -0.48
N THR A 203 -28.64 14.86 -0.85
CA THR A 203 -28.79 13.80 -1.86
C THR A 203 -27.98 12.55 -1.54
N GLU A 204 -28.52 11.38 -1.85
CA GLU A 204 -27.86 10.07 -1.76
C GLU A 204 -26.95 9.78 -2.96
N CYS A 205 -26.96 10.62 -4.00
CA CYS A 205 -26.10 10.48 -5.18
C CYS A 205 -24.60 10.60 -4.84
N VAL A 206 -24.26 11.13 -3.66
CA VAL A 206 -22.88 11.25 -3.20
C VAL A 206 -22.71 10.46 -1.90
N GLY A 207 -22.01 9.34 -2.01
CA GLY A 207 -21.64 8.50 -0.89
C GLY A 207 -20.15 8.61 -0.59
N MET A 208 -19.77 8.39 0.66
CA MET A 208 -18.37 8.33 1.05
C MET A 208 -18.09 7.18 2.01
N LYS A 209 -16.97 6.48 1.78
CA LYS A 209 -16.46 5.41 2.63
C LYS A 209 -15.12 5.84 3.23
N LEU A 210 -15.05 5.91 4.56
CA LEU A 210 -13.84 6.24 5.31
C LEU A 210 -13.37 5.04 6.14
N PRO A 211 -12.09 4.64 6.05
CA PRO A 211 -11.55 3.57 6.89
C PRO A 211 -11.68 3.83 8.40
N LYS A 212 -12.06 2.81 9.19
CA LYS A 212 -12.29 2.95 10.64
C LYS A 212 -11.02 2.96 11.49
N GLN A 213 -10.05 2.12 11.13
CA GLN A 213 -8.95 1.72 12.02
C GLN A 213 -7.56 2.02 11.46
N ASN A 214 -7.49 2.64 10.29
CA ASN A 214 -6.23 2.97 9.65
C ASN A 214 -6.33 4.27 8.84
N TYR A 215 -5.18 4.82 8.47
CA TYR A 215 -5.06 6.04 7.66
C TYR A 215 -5.00 5.73 6.16
N GLN A 216 -5.74 4.71 5.70
CA GLN A 216 -5.82 4.36 4.29
C GLN A 216 -6.74 5.32 3.52
N ASP A 217 -6.70 5.25 2.19
CA ASP A 217 -7.49 6.12 1.33
C ASP A 217 -9.00 6.01 1.58
N ALA A 218 -9.70 7.13 1.44
CA ALA A 218 -11.15 7.18 1.41
C ALA A 218 -11.66 6.98 -0.02
N ILE A 219 -12.90 6.48 -0.15
CA ILE A 219 -13.58 6.36 -1.44
C ILE A 219 -14.79 7.27 -1.45
N ILE A 220 -14.90 8.10 -2.47
CA ILE A 220 -16.07 8.94 -2.75
C ILE A 220 -16.76 8.33 -3.97
N SER A 221 -18.05 8.04 -3.85
CA SER A 221 -18.90 7.54 -4.94
C SER A 221 -19.84 8.65 -5.39
N LEU A 222 -19.87 8.93 -6.70
CA LEU A 222 -20.70 9.96 -7.32
C LEU A 222 -21.59 9.31 -8.38
N GLU A 223 -22.87 9.16 -8.09
CA GLU A 223 -23.87 8.77 -9.08
C GLU A 223 -24.20 9.97 -9.97
N ILE A 224 -23.88 9.88 -11.26
CA ILE A 224 -24.08 10.97 -12.21
C ILE A 224 -24.65 10.50 -13.54
N CYS A 225 -25.35 11.39 -14.24
CA CYS A 225 -25.66 11.22 -15.65
C CYS A 225 -24.42 11.54 -16.50
N LEU A 226 -23.96 10.58 -17.29
CA LEU A 226 -22.79 10.76 -18.15
C LEU A 226 -23.10 11.63 -19.36
N THR A 227 -22.17 12.52 -19.68
CA THR A 227 -22.11 13.20 -20.97
C THR A 227 -20.94 12.66 -21.79
N GLU A 228 -21.08 12.69 -23.11
CA GLU A 228 -20.02 12.26 -24.03
C GLU A 228 -18.71 13.04 -23.80
N ASP A 229 -18.79 14.35 -23.59
CA ASP A 229 -17.63 15.21 -23.35
C ASP A 229 -16.91 14.86 -22.05
N LEU A 230 -17.66 14.55 -20.98
CA LEU A 230 -17.09 14.16 -19.70
C LEU A 230 -16.31 12.84 -19.82
N VAL A 231 -16.91 11.86 -20.49
CA VAL A 231 -16.28 10.54 -20.69
C VAL A 231 -15.08 10.62 -21.63
N LYS A 232 -15.18 11.35 -22.75
CA LYS A 232 -14.05 11.54 -23.68
C LYS A 232 -12.86 12.21 -23.01
N THR A 233 -13.14 13.18 -22.14
CA THR A 233 -12.13 13.96 -21.43
C THR A 233 -11.46 13.14 -20.34
N LEU A 234 -12.24 12.45 -19.51
CA LEU A 234 -11.71 11.65 -18.40
C LEU A 234 -11.15 10.30 -18.83
N PHE A 235 -11.76 9.60 -19.78
CA PHE A 235 -11.34 8.26 -20.21
C PHE A 235 -11.05 8.19 -21.72
N PRO A 236 -10.10 8.98 -22.26
CA PRO A 236 -9.79 8.98 -23.69
C PRO A 236 -9.50 7.59 -24.32
N PRO A 237 -8.88 6.61 -23.63
CA PRO A 237 -8.66 5.29 -24.21
C PRO A 237 -9.93 4.45 -24.35
N SER A 238 -10.89 4.66 -23.44
CA SER A 238 -12.02 3.74 -23.22
C SER A 238 -13.39 4.37 -23.50
N TRP A 239 -13.45 5.65 -23.89
CA TRP A 239 -14.71 6.39 -24.01
C TRP A 239 -15.76 5.73 -24.90
N LYS A 240 -15.36 5.15 -26.05
CA LYS A 240 -16.31 4.45 -26.93
C LYS A 240 -16.96 3.26 -26.23
N LYS A 241 -16.17 2.48 -25.50
CA LYS A 241 -16.66 1.30 -24.75
C LYS A 241 -17.59 1.72 -23.62
N ILE A 242 -17.23 2.80 -22.90
CA ILE A 242 -18.05 3.39 -21.83
C ILE A 242 -19.41 3.84 -22.39
N LEU A 243 -19.42 4.61 -23.48
CA LEU A 243 -20.67 5.08 -24.08
C LEU A 243 -21.49 3.94 -24.67
N SER A 244 -20.87 2.94 -25.30
CA SER A 244 -21.60 1.74 -25.75
C SER A 244 -22.23 0.98 -24.60
N ALA A 245 -21.51 0.80 -23.49
CA ALA A 245 -22.04 0.17 -22.27
C ALA A 245 -23.19 0.97 -21.65
N ALA A 246 -23.11 2.31 -21.69
CA ALA A 246 -24.19 3.19 -21.24
C ALA A 246 -25.39 3.24 -22.22
N SER A 247 -25.17 2.97 -23.52
CA SER A 247 -26.20 3.09 -24.57
C SER A 247 -26.85 1.76 -24.97
N LEU A 248 -26.41 0.63 -24.42
CA LEU A 248 -26.76 -0.74 -24.87
C LEU A 248 -28.23 -1.17 -24.62
N SER A 249 -29.18 -0.24 -24.43
CA SER A 249 -30.61 -0.59 -24.39
C SER A 249 -31.55 0.57 -24.75
N THR A 250 -31.55 0.95 -26.03
CA THR A 250 -32.80 1.32 -26.71
C THR A 250 -33.61 0.03 -26.93
N PRO A 251 -34.93 -0.04 -26.68
CA PRO A 251 -35.65 -1.31 -26.59
C PRO A 251 -35.80 -1.95 -27.98
N GLY A 252 -35.24 -3.14 -28.14
CA GLY A 252 -35.39 -3.93 -29.36
C GLY A 252 -34.84 -5.36 -29.21
N ALA A 253 -35.75 -6.28 -28.94
CA ALA A 253 -35.68 -7.73 -29.15
C ALA A 253 -34.93 -8.60 -28.12
N CYS A 254 -35.71 -9.56 -27.59
CA CYS A 254 -35.30 -10.83 -27.00
C CYS A 254 -34.13 -11.49 -27.75
N ASP A 255 -33.15 -12.01 -27.01
CA ASP A 255 -32.93 -13.46 -26.96
C ASP A 255 -31.87 -13.82 -25.91
N GLN A 256 -32.26 -14.68 -24.97
CA GLN A 256 -31.41 -15.24 -23.94
C GLN A 256 -30.53 -16.35 -24.54
N LYS A 257 -29.21 -16.23 -24.39
CA LYS A 257 -28.30 -17.39 -24.42
C LYS A 257 -27.38 -17.34 -23.20
N SER A 258 -27.66 -18.24 -22.27
CA SER A 258 -26.91 -18.54 -21.05
C SER A 258 -25.51 -19.12 -21.34
N ILE A 259 -24.49 -18.64 -20.62
CA ILE A 259 -23.11 -19.17 -20.59
C ILE A 259 -22.79 -19.55 -19.12
N PRO A 260 -22.00 -20.62 -18.83
CA PRO A 260 -21.95 -21.22 -17.50
C PRO A 260 -20.94 -20.57 -16.55
N LEU A 261 -21.49 -20.02 -15.47
CA LEU A 261 -21.12 -20.07 -14.05
C LEU A 261 -19.69 -20.55 -13.66
N VAL A 262 -18.92 -19.65 -13.03
CA VAL A 262 -17.89 -19.99 -12.03
C VAL A 262 -18.22 -19.23 -10.75
N LYS A 263 -18.61 -19.95 -9.69
CA LYS A 263 -19.00 -19.39 -8.38
C LYS A 263 -17.79 -19.12 -7.51
N THR A 264 -17.80 -17.98 -6.82
CA THR A 264 -17.12 -17.81 -5.52
C THR A 264 -18.11 -17.14 -4.54
N PRO A 265 -18.13 -17.51 -3.24
CA PRO A 265 -19.23 -17.17 -2.36
C PRO A 265 -18.96 -15.96 -1.45
N GLY A 266 -20.00 -15.13 -1.26
CA GLY A 266 -20.33 -14.49 0.01
C GLY A 266 -20.22 -12.96 0.07
N TYR A 267 -21.33 -12.24 -0.13
CA TYR A 267 -21.53 -10.88 0.41
C TYR A 267 -23.02 -10.57 0.61
N GLN A 268 -23.41 -10.24 1.84
CA GLN A 268 -24.62 -9.48 2.18
C GLN A 268 -24.18 -8.34 3.10
N ASP A 269 -24.34 -7.09 2.67
CA ASP A 269 -25.06 -6.07 3.44
C ASP A 269 -25.14 -4.70 2.71
N GLY A 270 -26.33 -4.09 2.78
CA GLY A 270 -26.52 -2.74 3.31
C GLY A 270 -26.07 -1.50 2.54
N LEU A 271 -25.77 -1.59 1.24
CA LEU A 271 -25.85 -0.51 0.20
C LEU A 271 -25.30 -0.96 -1.16
N SER A 272 -24.95 -2.24 -1.25
CA SER A 272 -24.72 -2.94 -2.51
C SER A 272 -25.61 -4.20 -2.64
N SER A 273 -26.74 -4.31 -1.91
CA SER A 273 -27.53 -5.55 -1.91
C SER A 273 -29.05 -5.33 -1.92
N LYS A 274 -29.52 -4.62 -2.96
CA LYS A 274 -30.78 -5.01 -3.61
C LYS A 274 -30.64 -5.21 -5.14
N TYR A 275 -29.51 -4.82 -5.75
CA TYR A 275 -29.29 -4.94 -7.20
C TYR A 275 -27.85 -5.28 -7.65
N ALA A 276 -26.94 -5.67 -6.76
CA ALA A 276 -25.66 -6.25 -7.16
C ALA A 276 -25.83 -7.77 -7.10
N LEU A 277 -25.60 -8.56 -8.14
CA LEU A 277 -24.52 -8.51 -9.12
C LEU A 277 -25.00 -9.35 -10.31
N GLU A 278 -24.76 -8.90 -11.54
CA GLU A 278 -24.33 -9.82 -12.61
C GLU A 278 -23.76 -9.10 -13.86
N ASN A 279 -23.94 -7.78 -14.04
CA ASN A 279 -23.52 -7.13 -15.30
C ASN A 279 -22.87 -5.72 -15.20
N SER A 280 -22.43 -5.21 -14.04
CA SER A 280 -21.75 -3.90 -14.03
C SER A 280 -20.37 -3.96 -14.67
N VAL A 281 -20.00 -2.91 -15.41
CA VAL A 281 -18.70 -2.83 -16.09
C VAL A 281 -17.90 -1.69 -15.48
N LEU A 282 -16.75 -2.03 -14.91
CA LEU A 282 -15.79 -1.07 -14.35
C LEU A 282 -14.76 -0.66 -15.40
N PHE A 283 -14.58 0.63 -15.59
CA PHE A 283 -13.53 1.21 -16.41
C PHE A 283 -12.57 2.02 -15.54
N GLN A 284 -11.28 1.84 -15.78
CA GLN A 284 -10.17 2.51 -15.08
C GLN A 284 -9.36 3.34 -16.10
N GLU A 285 -8.18 3.82 -15.71
CA GLU A 285 -7.26 4.61 -16.55
C GLU A 285 -7.78 6.02 -16.91
N ALA A 286 -8.26 6.76 -15.91
CA ALA A 286 -8.62 8.16 -16.08
C ALA A 286 -7.40 9.04 -16.41
N SER A 287 -7.57 10.04 -17.26
CA SER A 287 -6.54 11.00 -17.64
C SER A 287 -6.13 11.91 -16.47
N VAL A 288 -4.84 11.91 -16.12
CA VAL A 288 -4.28 12.76 -15.05
C VAL A 288 -4.57 14.24 -15.30
N SER A 289 -4.39 14.70 -16.54
CA SER A 289 -4.54 16.11 -16.90
C SER A 289 -5.99 16.58 -16.89
N ALA A 290 -6.95 15.67 -17.03
CA ALA A 290 -8.37 15.98 -17.05
C ALA A 290 -8.99 16.15 -15.65
N ILE A 291 -8.37 15.58 -14.61
CA ILE A 291 -8.93 15.56 -13.26
C ILE A 291 -9.13 16.96 -12.68
N PRO A 292 -8.13 17.87 -12.70
CA PRO A 292 -8.30 19.20 -12.14
C PRO A 292 -9.35 20.04 -12.89
N SER A 293 -9.52 19.82 -14.20
CA SER A 293 -10.54 20.52 -14.97
C SER A 293 -11.96 20.04 -14.67
N ILE A 294 -12.14 18.74 -14.42
CA ILE A 294 -13.47 18.15 -14.21
C ILE A 294 -13.91 18.22 -12.74
N PHE A 295 -13.04 17.83 -11.81
CA PHE A 295 -13.36 17.76 -10.38
C PHE A 295 -12.85 18.96 -9.58
N GLY A 296 -12.15 19.88 -10.23
CA GLY A 296 -11.51 21.02 -9.59
C GLY A 296 -10.12 20.71 -9.01
N PRO A 297 -9.29 21.74 -8.79
CA PRO A 297 -7.90 21.57 -8.36
C PRO A 297 -7.79 20.90 -6.98
N ARG A 298 -8.72 21.21 -6.06
CA ARG A 298 -8.73 20.63 -4.71
C ARG A 298 -8.92 19.10 -4.72
N MET A 299 -9.74 18.59 -5.64
CA MET A 299 -9.92 17.14 -5.78
C MET A 299 -8.70 16.49 -6.42
N GLY A 300 -8.09 17.16 -7.40
CA GLY A 300 -6.78 16.75 -7.94
C GLY A 300 -5.74 16.59 -6.83
N ASP A 301 -5.60 17.60 -5.97
CA ASP A 301 -4.67 17.55 -4.83
C ASP A 301 -5.01 16.45 -3.81
N ALA A 302 -6.31 16.15 -3.62
CA ALA A 302 -6.77 15.09 -2.73
C ALA A 302 -6.43 13.69 -3.28
N ILE A 303 -6.58 13.50 -4.59
CA ILE A 303 -6.19 12.28 -5.31
C ILE A 303 -4.67 12.13 -5.31
N GLU A 304 -3.93 13.21 -5.49
CA GLU A 304 -2.46 13.19 -5.47
C GLU A 304 -1.86 12.76 -4.13
N LYS A 305 -2.65 12.84 -3.05
CA LYS A 305 -2.31 12.35 -1.70
C LYS A 305 -2.77 10.91 -1.42
N SER A 306 -3.41 10.26 -2.39
CA SER A 306 -3.84 8.86 -2.30
C SER A 306 -2.63 7.93 -2.29
N GLN A 307 -2.66 6.90 -1.43
CA GLN A 307 -1.67 5.83 -1.41
C GLN A 307 -1.65 5.09 -2.76
N LEU A 308 -2.82 4.90 -3.38
CA LEU A 308 -2.89 4.32 -4.72
C LEU A 308 -2.18 5.21 -5.75
N ARG A 309 -2.32 6.55 -5.66
CA ARG A 309 -1.67 7.47 -6.58
C ARG A 309 -0.14 7.49 -6.40
N GLU A 310 0.33 7.42 -5.16
CA GLU A 310 1.76 7.28 -4.87
C GLU A 310 2.34 6.00 -5.49
N TRP A 311 1.58 4.90 -5.41
CA TRP A 311 1.96 3.63 -6.03
C TRP A 311 1.97 3.70 -7.56
N GLU A 312 0.94 4.28 -8.18
CA GLU A 312 0.85 4.44 -9.65
C GLU A 312 2.02 5.22 -10.22
N LYS A 313 2.44 6.31 -9.55
CA LYS A 313 3.62 7.10 -9.98
C LYS A 313 4.90 6.27 -10.03
N SER A 314 4.97 5.21 -9.22
CA SER A 314 6.13 4.33 -9.13
C SER A 314 6.03 3.08 -10.03
N ASN A 315 4.84 2.72 -10.51
CA ASN A 315 4.57 1.41 -11.13
C ASN A 315 3.70 1.44 -12.41
N SER A 316 3.17 2.58 -12.83
CA SER A 316 2.19 2.69 -13.93
C SER A 316 2.48 3.87 -14.86
N SER A 317 1.72 3.98 -15.95
CA SER A 317 1.82 5.09 -16.90
C SER A 317 1.59 6.44 -16.20
N HIS A 318 2.46 7.42 -16.44
CA HIS A 318 2.33 8.75 -15.82
C HIS A 318 1.11 9.54 -16.30
N ASN A 319 0.45 9.12 -17.38
CA ASN A 319 -0.63 9.86 -18.03
C ASN A 319 -2.03 9.41 -17.61
N THR A 320 -2.17 8.22 -17.02
CA THR A 320 -3.45 7.64 -16.59
C THR A 320 -3.40 7.20 -15.13
N ILE A 321 -4.56 7.14 -14.48
CA ILE A 321 -4.70 6.71 -13.08
C ILE A 321 -5.94 5.85 -12.86
N ASP A 322 -5.89 5.02 -11.84
CA ASP A 322 -6.98 4.17 -11.38
C ASP A 322 -7.66 4.74 -10.13
N CYS A 323 -7.10 5.79 -9.52
CA CYS A 323 -7.76 6.52 -8.43
C CYS A 323 -9.09 7.16 -8.85
N VAL A 324 -9.36 7.25 -10.15
CA VAL A 324 -10.66 7.65 -10.70
C VAL A 324 -11.12 6.53 -11.63
N SER A 325 -12.23 5.90 -11.27
CA SER A 325 -12.84 4.84 -12.07
C SER A 325 -14.32 5.10 -12.26
N ILE A 326 -14.90 4.50 -13.28
CA ILE A 326 -16.33 4.57 -13.55
C ILE A 326 -16.94 3.18 -13.59
N GLU A 327 -17.99 2.97 -12.80
CA GLU A 327 -18.83 1.79 -12.86
C GLU A 327 -20.11 2.13 -13.64
N ILE A 328 -20.46 1.31 -14.63
CA ILE A 328 -21.67 1.46 -15.42
C ILE A 328 -22.59 0.27 -15.13
N HIS A 329 -23.81 0.57 -14.70
CA HIS A 329 -24.86 -0.42 -14.52
C HIS A 329 -25.75 -0.47 -15.77
N PRO A 330 -25.73 -1.57 -16.55
CA PRO A 330 -26.50 -1.66 -17.79
C PRO A 330 -28.00 -1.90 -17.56
N GLN A 331 -28.44 -2.21 -16.33
CA GLN A 331 -29.86 -2.37 -16.01
C GLN A 331 -30.50 -1.04 -15.64
N GLN A 332 -31.78 -0.86 -15.98
CA GLN A 332 -32.52 0.35 -15.64
C GLN A 332 -32.85 0.41 -14.13
N PRO A 333 -32.78 1.61 -13.50
CA PRO A 333 -32.33 2.88 -14.07
C PRO A 333 -30.82 2.85 -14.35
N HIS A 334 -30.42 3.29 -15.55
CA HIS A 334 -29.01 3.34 -15.92
C HIS A 334 -28.28 4.31 -15.01
N ASN A 335 -27.48 3.75 -14.10
CA ASN A 335 -26.70 4.53 -13.17
C ASN A 335 -25.23 4.36 -13.55
N SER A 336 -24.54 5.49 -13.58
CA SER A 336 -23.10 5.53 -13.73
C SER A 336 -22.52 6.14 -12.48
N THR A 337 -21.56 5.45 -11.88
CA THR A 337 -20.97 5.85 -10.61
C THR A 337 -19.49 6.11 -10.83
N PHE A 338 -19.04 7.34 -10.59
CA PHE A 338 -17.61 7.59 -10.43
C PHE A 338 -17.18 7.18 -9.03
N HIS A 339 -16.04 6.49 -8.94
CA HIS A 339 -15.34 6.25 -7.70
C HIS A 339 -14.05 7.05 -7.72
N LEU A 340 -13.90 7.93 -6.72
CA LEU A 340 -12.71 8.73 -6.50
C LEU A 340 -12.02 8.24 -5.24
N ARG A 341 -10.76 7.84 -5.36
CA ARG A 341 -9.92 7.42 -4.25
C ARG A 341 -8.98 8.56 -3.83
N VAL A 342 -9.13 9.02 -2.60
CA VAL A 342 -8.43 10.21 -2.08
C VAL A 342 -7.69 9.87 -0.78
N GLY A 343 -6.59 10.59 -0.51
CA GLY A 343 -5.83 10.39 0.72
C GLY A 343 -6.67 10.66 1.98
N PHE A 344 -6.43 9.90 3.05
CA PHE A 344 -7.26 9.90 4.28
C PHE A 344 -7.58 11.30 4.82
N ILE A 345 -6.55 12.15 5.00
CA ILE A 345 -6.71 13.50 5.58
C ILE A 345 -7.59 14.40 4.69
N ALA A 346 -7.41 14.31 3.37
CA ALA A 346 -8.26 15.04 2.45
C ALA A 346 -9.69 14.48 2.46
N GLY A 347 -9.83 13.16 2.57
CA GLY A 347 -11.11 12.49 2.69
C GLY A 347 -11.90 12.92 3.93
N THR A 348 -11.29 12.92 5.11
CA THR A 348 -11.96 13.36 6.35
C THR A 348 -12.39 14.83 6.28
N TYR A 349 -11.56 15.69 5.68
CA TYR A 349 -11.94 17.08 5.42
C TYR A 349 -13.15 17.17 4.47
N ILE A 350 -13.15 16.44 3.36
CA ILE A 350 -14.27 16.42 2.41
C ILE A 350 -15.55 15.92 3.10
N ALA A 351 -15.48 14.85 3.89
CA ALA A 351 -16.61 14.34 4.65
C ALA A 351 -17.19 15.41 5.59
N SER A 352 -16.33 16.14 6.32
CA SER A 352 -16.76 17.23 7.20
C SER A 352 -17.40 18.42 6.48
N LYS A 353 -17.31 18.49 5.14
CA LYS A 353 -17.96 19.53 4.34
C LYS A 353 -19.23 19.03 3.67
N LEU A 354 -19.26 17.76 3.27
CA LEU A 354 -20.42 17.15 2.63
C LEU A 354 -21.53 16.77 3.61
N TYR A 355 -21.19 16.41 4.85
CA TYR A 355 -22.12 15.77 5.81
C TYR A 355 -22.18 16.48 7.17
N ALA A 356 -21.86 17.78 7.24
CA ALA A 356 -21.84 18.57 8.47
C ALA A 356 -23.21 19.09 8.90
#